data_AF-A0A6C0LKK8-F1
#
_entry.id   AF-A0A6C0LKK8-F1
#
_cell.length_a   1.000
_cell.length_b   1.000
_cell.length_c   1.000
_cell.angle_alpha   90.00
_cell.angle_beta   90.00
_cell.angle_gamma   90.00
#
_symmetry.space_group_name_H-M   'P 1'
#
loop_
_entity.id
_entity.type
_entity.pdbx_description
1 polymer ?
#
loop_
_entity_poly.entity_id
_entity_poly.type
_entity_poly.pdbx_seq_one_letter_code
_entity_poly.pdbx_strand_id
1 'polypeptide(L)'
;MAAKETAKTAKTAKTAEAAEADLFTSISNGDIQNSIMLSTKIIFLYETIDILENVFINVCAYIGSFISLYDISKLTDIYSSLKKIIEGDKLVIKDIYVIISKMCIVCDIYNKHPNAKCGNMSIKVLKDKISAQFNNNDLKLSHNGIMRFDGVLPPHDHENYGLAIKIVAIIIKTIKSTDDISVDDGDTLVDIANKLRHIIDYILRTKYKFETKFYSSDNDNAWFLWGVFCVLYKGDIFNDAFWLYNYEYKKKYRGKRVGILWSLPIISIYSHKCDISKGWNAKESVVIAKIEEISIHLYNELRRKIIKENPDKFEKNATIKERTDDKYEGLKYILSYVPVISSSNGCGSGNETITKFKEEIRHISY
;
A
#
# COMPACT_ATOMS: atom_id res chain seq x y z
N MET A 1 -12.06 -33.38 -16.44
CA MET A 1 -11.03 -32.87 -15.51
C MET A 1 -10.97 -31.34 -15.56
N ALA A 2 -10.78 -30.72 -16.73
CA ALA A 2 -10.75 -29.26 -16.90
C ALA A 2 -11.90 -28.49 -16.20
N ALA A 3 -13.16 -28.95 -16.33
CA ALA A 3 -14.32 -28.29 -15.72
C ALA A 3 -14.36 -28.36 -14.17
N LYS A 4 -13.82 -29.43 -13.56
CA LYS A 4 -13.70 -29.54 -12.09
C LYS A 4 -12.59 -28.64 -11.56
N GLU A 5 -11.54 -28.45 -12.35
CA GLU A 5 -10.42 -27.57 -12.02
C GLU A 5 -10.82 -26.10 -12.14
N THR A 6 -11.53 -25.70 -13.20
CA THR A 6 -12.09 -24.35 -13.33
C THR A 6 -13.11 -24.02 -12.23
N ALA A 7 -13.96 -24.98 -11.85
CA ALA A 7 -14.92 -24.78 -10.76
C ALA A 7 -14.25 -24.65 -9.38
N LYS A 8 -13.14 -25.37 -9.14
CA LYS A 8 -12.34 -25.24 -7.91
C LYS A 8 -11.65 -23.88 -7.85
N THR A 9 -11.04 -23.43 -8.95
CA THR A 9 -10.38 -22.12 -9.04
C THR A 9 -11.37 -20.97 -8.87
N ALA A 10 -12.56 -21.05 -9.47
CA ALA A 10 -13.61 -20.05 -9.31
C ALA A 10 -14.17 -19.99 -7.88
N LYS A 11 -14.31 -21.13 -7.19
CA LYS A 11 -14.76 -21.18 -5.79
C LYS A 11 -13.72 -20.58 -4.84
N THR A 12 -12.44 -20.88 -5.04
CA THR A 12 -11.35 -20.30 -4.26
C THR A 12 -11.25 -18.78 -4.47
N ALA A 13 -11.36 -18.29 -5.71
CA ALA A 13 -11.32 -16.86 -6.01
C ALA A 13 -12.48 -16.09 -5.34
N LYS A 14 -13.70 -16.63 -5.38
CA LYS A 14 -14.87 -16.01 -4.72
C LYS A 14 -14.75 -15.98 -3.20
N THR A 15 -14.03 -16.94 -2.61
CA THR A 15 -13.81 -16.99 -1.15
C THR A 15 -12.69 -16.02 -0.72
N ALA A 16 -11.67 -15.83 -1.57
CA ALA A 16 -10.61 -14.84 -1.35
C ALA A 16 -11.15 -13.40 -1.45
N GLU A 17 -11.97 -13.09 -2.46
CA GLU A 17 -12.61 -11.77 -2.59
C GLU A 17 -13.50 -11.41 -1.40
N ALA A 18 -14.22 -12.39 -0.85
CA ALA A 18 -15.00 -12.20 0.37
C ALA A 18 -14.10 -11.91 1.59
N ALA A 19 -13.01 -12.67 1.74
CA ALA A 19 -12.05 -12.45 2.82
C ALA A 19 -11.36 -11.08 2.74
N GLU A 20 -11.05 -10.59 1.53
CA GLU A 20 -10.56 -9.24 1.30
C GLU A 20 -11.54 -8.17 1.80
N ALA A 21 -12.81 -8.30 1.40
CA ALA A 21 -13.86 -7.36 1.76
C ALA A 21 -14.14 -7.35 3.28
N ASP A 22 -14.16 -8.53 3.90
CA ASP A 22 -14.41 -8.69 5.34
C ASP A 22 -13.27 -8.06 6.16
N LEU A 23 -12.01 -8.33 5.80
CA LEU A 23 -10.86 -7.75 6.50
C LEU A 23 -10.82 -6.23 6.31
N PHE A 24 -11.03 -5.74 5.09
CA PHE A 24 -11.08 -4.30 4.81
C PHE A 24 -12.16 -3.60 5.66
N THR A 25 -13.36 -4.19 5.72
CA THR A 25 -14.49 -3.65 6.49
C THR A 25 -14.18 -3.64 7.99
N SER A 26 -13.62 -4.74 8.49
CA SER A 26 -13.23 -4.86 9.90
C SER A 26 -12.23 -3.79 10.32
N ILE A 27 -11.19 -3.56 9.52
CA ILE A 27 -10.18 -2.52 9.81
C ILE A 27 -10.80 -1.12 9.70
N SER A 28 -11.63 -0.89 8.66
CA SER A 28 -12.30 0.39 8.44
C SER A 28 -13.28 0.75 9.55
N ASN A 29 -13.83 -0.25 10.26
CA ASN A 29 -14.69 -0.05 11.42
C ASN A 29 -13.90 0.15 12.73
N GLY A 30 -12.57 0.02 12.71
CA GLY A 30 -11.73 0.13 13.89
C GLY A 30 -11.73 -1.12 14.79
N ASP A 31 -12.22 -2.26 14.29
CA ASP A 31 -12.31 -3.50 15.08
C ASP A 31 -10.96 -4.25 15.05
N ILE A 32 -10.09 -3.97 16.02
CA ILE A 32 -8.77 -4.60 16.14
C ILE A 32 -8.89 -6.12 16.28
N GLN A 33 -9.78 -6.60 17.15
CA GLN A 33 -9.89 -8.02 17.49
C GLN A 33 -10.32 -8.85 16.29
N ASN A 34 -11.39 -8.43 15.60
CA ASN A 34 -11.87 -9.13 14.42
C ASN A 34 -10.87 -9.03 13.26
N SER A 35 -10.19 -7.89 13.10
CA SER A 35 -9.18 -7.71 12.05
C SER A 35 -7.97 -8.62 12.24
N ILE A 36 -7.52 -8.82 13.49
CA ILE A 36 -6.46 -9.78 13.82
C ILE A 36 -6.93 -11.22 13.54
N MET A 37 -8.17 -11.58 13.91
CA MET A 37 -8.70 -12.91 13.60
C MET A 37 -8.76 -13.17 12.08
N LEU A 38 -9.30 -12.22 11.31
CA LEU A 38 -9.45 -12.35 9.85
C LEU A 38 -8.11 -12.40 9.13
N SER A 39 -7.14 -11.57 9.52
CA SER A 39 -5.79 -11.63 8.96
C SER A 39 -5.09 -12.95 9.29
N THR A 40 -5.25 -13.47 10.50
CA THR A 40 -4.71 -14.79 10.88
C THR A 40 -5.33 -15.91 10.06
N LYS A 41 -6.65 -15.85 9.83
CA LYS A 41 -7.35 -16.78 8.92
C LYS A 41 -6.78 -16.69 7.51
N ILE A 42 -6.49 -15.49 7.01
CA ILE A 42 -5.92 -15.32 5.67
C ILE A 42 -4.54 -15.96 5.57
N ILE A 43 -3.65 -15.64 6.52
CA ILE A 43 -2.29 -16.19 6.59
C ILE A 43 -2.32 -17.72 6.63
N PHE A 44 -3.23 -18.31 7.42
CA PHE A 44 -3.24 -19.75 7.69
C PHE A 44 -4.05 -20.58 6.69
N LEU A 45 -5.02 -19.98 5.98
CA LEU A 45 -5.95 -20.72 5.11
C LEU A 45 -5.75 -20.49 3.61
N TYR A 46 -5.16 -19.37 3.20
CA TYR A 46 -4.97 -19.04 1.78
C TYR A 46 -3.52 -19.08 1.34
N GLU A 47 -2.55 -19.16 2.26
CA GLU A 47 -1.11 -19.27 1.99
C GLU A 47 -0.54 -18.16 1.07
N THR A 48 -1.32 -17.11 0.79
CA THR A 48 -0.93 -15.98 -0.07
C THR A 48 -0.95 -14.68 0.73
N ILE A 49 0.23 -14.11 0.90
CA ILE A 49 0.42 -12.83 1.63
C ILE A 49 -0.11 -11.66 0.79
N ASP A 50 -0.12 -11.78 -0.53
CA ASP A 50 -0.57 -10.75 -1.49
C ASP A 50 -1.98 -10.23 -1.19
N ILE A 51 -2.88 -11.08 -0.70
CA ILE A 51 -4.23 -10.69 -0.28
C ILE A 51 -4.16 -9.67 0.85
N LEU A 52 -3.35 -9.96 1.87
CA LEU A 52 -3.17 -9.13 3.04
C LEU A 52 -2.54 -7.78 2.67
N GLU A 53 -1.48 -7.81 1.87
CA GLU A 53 -0.78 -6.61 1.39
C GLU A 53 -1.71 -5.70 0.60
N ASN A 54 -2.51 -6.27 -0.32
CA ASN A 54 -3.49 -5.51 -1.08
C ASN A 54 -4.59 -4.89 -0.19
N VAL A 55 -5.10 -5.62 0.81
CA VAL A 55 -6.08 -5.07 1.76
C VAL A 55 -5.47 -3.91 2.55
N PHE A 56 -4.25 -4.06 3.06
CA PHE A 56 -3.56 -3.01 3.81
C PHE A 56 -3.32 -1.76 2.97
N ILE A 57 -2.88 -1.90 1.72
CA ILE A 57 -2.74 -0.77 0.80
C ILE A 57 -4.09 -0.10 0.53
N ASN A 58 -5.17 -0.88 0.36
CA ASN A 58 -6.50 -0.31 0.18
C ASN A 58 -7.00 0.43 1.42
N VAL A 59 -6.69 -0.05 2.63
CA VAL A 59 -6.99 0.65 3.88
C VAL A 59 -6.17 1.95 3.98
N CYS A 60 -4.89 1.94 3.62
CA CYS A 60 -4.07 3.14 3.50
C CYS A 60 -4.71 4.18 2.58
N ALA A 61 -5.20 3.76 1.41
CA ALA A 61 -5.92 4.62 0.48
C ALA A 61 -7.24 5.14 1.07
N TYR A 62 -7.98 4.27 1.77
CA TYR A 62 -9.19 4.64 2.48
C TYR A 62 -8.93 5.75 3.49
N ILE A 63 -7.93 5.58 4.38
CA ILE A 63 -7.53 6.58 5.37
C ILE A 63 -7.08 7.89 4.71
N GLY A 64 -6.25 7.79 3.66
CA GLY A 64 -5.76 8.96 2.92
C GLY A 64 -6.87 9.83 2.32
N SER A 65 -8.07 9.29 2.11
CA SER A 65 -9.22 10.03 1.61
C SER A 65 -9.85 11.00 2.61
N PHE A 66 -9.65 10.83 3.92
CA PHE A 66 -10.28 11.68 4.96
C PHE A 66 -9.33 12.19 6.03
N ILE A 67 -8.08 11.70 6.08
CA ILE A 67 -7.09 12.10 7.09
C ILE A 67 -6.97 13.64 7.19
N SER A 68 -6.96 14.17 8.40
CA SER A 68 -6.73 15.60 8.66
C SER A 68 -5.23 15.90 8.77
N LEU A 69 -4.89 17.18 8.76
CA LEU A 69 -3.53 17.62 9.02
C LEU A 69 -3.06 17.28 10.43
N TYR A 70 -3.97 17.23 11.41
CA TYR A 70 -3.63 16.91 12.81
C TYR A 70 -3.19 15.46 13.02
N ASP A 71 -3.62 14.52 12.17
CA ASP A 71 -3.31 13.08 12.31
C ASP A 71 -2.40 12.53 11.22
N ILE A 72 -1.96 13.37 10.28
CA ILE A 72 -1.20 12.89 9.12
C ILE A 72 0.10 12.19 9.51
N SER A 73 0.76 12.58 10.60
CA SER A 73 1.95 11.90 11.11
C SER A 73 1.71 10.41 11.37
N LYS A 74 0.52 10.03 11.87
CA LYS A 74 0.12 8.64 12.08
C LYS A 74 0.03 7.87 10.77
N LEU A 75 -0.55 8.47 9.73
CA LEU A 75 -0.61 7.87 8.40
C LEU A 75 0.79 7.72 7.78
N THR A 76 1.68 8.70 8.01
CA THR A 76 3.06 8.59 7.51
C THR A 76 3.82 7.43 8.14
N ASP A 77 3.66 7.22 9.45
CA ASP A 77 4.22 6.05 10.14
C ASP A 77 3.62 4.73 9.64
N ILE A 78 2.31 4.70 9.35
CA ILE A 78 1.64 3.54 8.73
C ILE A 78 2.24 3.23 7.36
N TYR A 79 2.46 4.24 6.50
CA TYR A 79 3.06 4.01 5.17
C TYR A 79 4.45 3.39 5.27
N SER A 80 5.34 3.99 6.07
CA SER A 80 6.70 3.48 6.23
C SER A 80 6.72 2.10 6.88
N SER A 81 5.84 1.84 7.86
CA SER A 81 5.71 0.52 8.49
C SER A 81 5.22 -0.53 7.49
N LEU A 82 4.19 -0.22 6.70
CA LEU A 82 3.62 -1.14 5.73
C LEU A 82 4.61 -1.49 4.62
N LYS A 83 5.32 -0.49 4.08
CA LYS A 83 6.35 -0.75 3.06
C LYS A 83 7.42 -1.71 3.57
N LYS A 84 7.93 -1.50 4.79
CA LYS A 84 8.92 -2.41 5.41
C LYS A 84 8.40 -3.83 5.56
N ILE A 85 7.11 -3.99 5.90
CA ILE A 85 6.47 -5.32 5.99
C ILE A 85 6.43 -6.01 4.62
N ILE A 86 6.04 -5.29 3.57
CA ILE A 86 5.89 -5.85 2.21
C ILE A 86 7.26 -6.16 1.58
N GLU A 87 8.25 -5.29 1.78
CA GLU A 87 9.63 -5.49 1.32
C GLU A 87 10.37 -6.57 2.12
N GLY A 88 9.90 -6.91 3.32
CA GLY A 88 10.51 -7.93 4.16
C GLY A 88 10.43 -9.33 3.55
N ASP A 89 11.55 -10.05 3.58
CA ASP A 89 11.64 -11.43 3.10
C ASP A 89 10.80 -12.42 3.94
N LYS A 90 10.51 -12.05 5.18
CA LYS A 90 9.79 -12.89 6.15
C LYS A 90 8.57 -12.16 6.68
N LEU A 91 7.46 -12.88 6.76
CA LEU A 91 6.27 -12.40 7.44
C LEU A 91 6.46 -12.50 8.95
N VAL A 92 6.48 -11.36 9.63
CA VAL A 92 6.55 -11.28 11.10
C VAL A 92 5.15 -10.98 11.64
N ILE A 93 4.54 -11.96 12.32
CA ILE A 93 3.15 -11.86 12.82
C ILE A 93 2.94 -10.64 13.72
N LYS A 94 3.94 -10.33 14.56
CA LYS A 94 3.96 -9.14 15.41
C LYS A 94 3.74 -7.86 14.60
N ASP A 95 4.47 -7.69 13.51
CA ASP A 95 4.41 -6.49 12.67
C ASP A 95 3.06 -6.39 11.95
N ILE A 96 2.49 -7.53 11.55
CA ILE A 96 1.13 -7.60 10.98
C ILE A 96 0.07 -7.12 11.98
N TYR A 97 0.13 -7.59 13.23
CA TYR A 97 -0.87 -7.20 14.23
C TYR A 97 -0.70 -5.74 14.66
N VAL A 98 0.54 -5.26 14.72
CA VAL A 98 0.85 -3.86 14.99
C VAL A 98 0.32 -2.95 13.88
N ILE A 99 0.56 -3.27 12.59
CA ILE A 99 0.07 -2.44 11.49
C ILE A 99 -1.46 -2.41 11.42
N ILE A 100 -2.12 -3.56 11.65
CA ILE A 100 -3.58 -3.63 11.77
C ILE A 100 -4.08 -2.70 12.88
N SER A 101 -3.44 -2.76 14.05
CA SER A 101 -3.84 -1.94 15.20
C SER A 101 -3.69 -0.46 14.90
N LYS A 102 -2.58 -0.04 14.29
CA LYS A 102 -2.36 1.34 13.85
C LYS A 102 -3.46 1.80 12.88
N MET A 103 -3.77 1.00 11.87
CA MET A 103 -4.84 1.31 10.90
C MET A 103 -6.22 1.41 11.57
N CYS A 104 -6.57 0.45 12.44
CA CYS A 104 -7.83 0.44 13.18
C CYS A 104 -7.98 1.66 14.08
N ILE A 105 -6.92 2.06 14.79
CA ILE A 105 -6.93 3.26 15.65
C ILE A 105 -7.26 4.50 14.82
N VAL A 106 -6.60 4.69 13.67
CA VAL A 106 -6.89 5.84 12.81
C VAL A 106 -8.32 5.79 12.27
N CYS A 107 -8.79 4.63 11.83
CA CYS A 107 -10.19 4.47 11.41
C CYS A 107 -11.18 4.79 12.53
N ASP A 108 -10.93 4.33 13.77
CA ASP A 108 -11.78 4.60 14.94
C ASP A 108 -11.86 6.10 15.27
N ILE A 109 -10.75 6.84 15.17
CA ILE A 109 -10.72 8.31 15.33
C ILE A 109 -11.73 8.96 14.38
N TYR A 110 -11.71 8.59 13.09
CA TYR A 110 -12.58 9.20 12.08
C TYR A 110 -13.98 8.59 12.00
N ASN A 111 -14.21 7.43 12.60
CA ASN A 111 -15.57 6.93 12.83
C ASN A 111 -16.27 7.71 13.93
N LYS A 112 -15.52 8.16 14.95
CA LYS A 112 -16.02 9.00 16.05
C LYS A 112 -16.07 10.48 15.68
N HIS A 113 -15.12 10.94 14.88
CA HIS A 113 -14.99 12.33 14.43
C HIS A 113 -14.86 12.39 12.90
N PRO A 114 -15.97 12.22 12.17
CA PRO A 114 -15.93 12.14 10.70
C PRO A 114 -15.40 13.41 10.06
N ASN A 115 -14.53 13.22 9.06
CA ASN A 115 -14.09 14.26 8.15
C ASN A 115 -14.62 13.98 6.74
N ALA A 116 -14.76 15.02 5.92
CA ALA A 116 -15.25 14.90 4.56
C ALA A 116 -14.27 14.06 3.71
N LYS A 117 -14.76 12.96 3.15
CA LYS A 117 -13.99 12.12 2.22
C LYS A 117 -13.74 12.86 0.89
N CYS A 118 -12.49 12.84 0.44
CA CYS A 118 -12.07 13.31 -0.86
C CYS A 118 -12.63 12.41 -1.98
N GLY A 119 -12.78 12.96 -3.19
CA GLY A 119 -13.34 12.26 -4.35
C GLY A 119 -14.89 12.23 -4.44
N ASN A 120 -15.60 12.56 -3.36
CA ASN A 120 -17.07 12.54 -3.34
C ASN A 120 -17.73 13.76 -4.01
N MET A 121 -17.02 14.90 -4.10
CA MET A 121 -17.57 16.11 -4.73
C MET A 121 -17.66 15.94 -6.26
N SER A 122 -18.65 16.57 -6.89
CA SER A 122 -18.70 16.60 -8.36
C SER A 122 -17.54 17.44 -8.92
N ILE A 123 -17.08 17.13 -10.13
CA ILE A 123 -15.99 17.88 -10.79
C ILE A 123 -16.35 19.37 -10.93
N LYS A 124 -17.63 19.70 -11.13
CA LYS A 124 -18.11 21.09 -11.22
C LYS A 124 -17.88 21.84 -9.90
N VAL A 125 -18.35 21.29 -8.78
CA VAL A 125 -18.17 21.90 -7.45
C VAL A 125 -16.69 22.04 -7.12
N LEU A 126 -15.88 21.04 -7.47
CA LEU A 126 -14.44 21.07 -7.25
C LEU A 126 -13.76 22.18 -8.07
N LYS A 127 -14.12 22.31 -9.34
CA LYS A 127 -13.64 23.38 -10.23
C LYS A 127 -13.99 24.76 -9.67
N ASP A 128 -15.20 24.94 -9.15
CA ASP A 128 -15.66 26.21 -8.58
C ASP A 128 -14.82 26.58 -7.34
N LYS A 129 -14.55 25.61 -6.46
CA LYS A 129 -13.72 25.80 -5.25
C LYS A 129 -12.27 26.19 -5.55
N ILE A 130 -11.70 25.68 -6.64
CA ILE A 130 -10.29 25.94 -7.00
C ILE A 130 -10.13 27.03 -8.07
N SER A 131 -11.24 27.60 -8.55
CA SER A 131 -11.27 28.52 -9.69
C SER A 131 -10.35 29.73 -9.49
N ALA A 132 -10.34 30.31 -8.28
CA ALA A 132 -9.49 31.44 -7.94
C ALA A 132 -7.98 31.15 -8.10
N GLN A 133 -7.56 29.88 -7.92
CA GLN A 133 -6.14 29.50 -8.09
C GLN A 133 -5.82 29.31 -9.57
N PHE A 134 -6.71 28.69 -10.32
CA PHE A 134 -6.54 28.47 -11.76
C PHE A 134 -6.78 29.71 -12.61
N ASN A 135 -7.47 30.73 -12.13
CA ASN A 135 -7.70 31.97 -12.87
C ASN A 135 -6.63 33.04 -12.61
N ASN A 136 -5.68 32.80 -11.70
CA ASN A 136 -4.59 33.71 -11.45
C ASN A 136 -3.54 33.58 -12.58
N ASN A 137 -3.51 34.58 -13.47
CA ASN A 137 -2.65 34.58 -14.66
C ASN A 137 -1.19 35.00 -14.37
N ASP A 138 -0.93 35.53 -13.18
CA ASP A 138 0.41 35.95 -12.75
C ASP A 138 1.25 34.77 -12.21
N LEU A 139 0.62 33.60 -12.07
CA LEU A 139 1.28 32.37 -11.64
C LEU A 139 2.11 31.76 -12.77
N LYS A 140 3.42 31.98 -12.72
CA LYS A 140 4.41 31.37 -13.63
C LYS A 140 5.59 30.81 -12.85
N LEU A 141 6.17 29.74 -13.36
CA LEU A 141 7.48 29.27 -12.89
C LEU A 141 8.58 30.18 -13.43
N SER A 142 9.61 30.41 -12.62
CA SER A 142 10.85 31.02 -13.09
C SER A 142 11.57 30.07 -14.07
N HIS A 143 12.54 30.57 -14.83
CA HIS A 143 13.35 29.74 -15.72
C HIS A 143 14.02 28.56 -14.98
N ASN A 144 14.63 28.84 -13.81
CA ASN A 144 15.18 27.79 -12.95
C ASN A 144 14.12 26.81 -12.46
N GLY A 145 12.90 27.28 -12.21
CA GLY A 145 11.75 26.43 -11.89
C GLY A 145 11.44 25.47 -13.04
N ILE A 146 11.34 25.96 -14.27
CA ILE A 146 11.09 25.13 -15.45
C ILE A 146 12.19 24.07 -15.61
N MET A 147 13.46 24.48 -15.52
CA MET A 147 14.59 23.54 -15.60
C MET A 147 14.54 22.46 -14.51
N ARG A 148 14.17 22.82 -13.27
CA ARG A 148 14.05 21.87 -12.16
C ARG A 148 12.96 20.81 -12.40
N PHE A 149 11.90 21.15 -13.12
CA PHE A 149 10.78 20.25 -13.43
C PHE A 149 10.85 19.68 -14.85
N ASP A 150 11.95 19.84 -15.59
CA ASP A 150 12.07 19.41 -17.00
C ASP A 150 11.81 17.90 -17.20
N GLY A 151 12.13 17.06 -16.21
CA GLY A 151 11.80 15.62 -16.26
C GLY A 151 10.31 15.30 -16.10
N VAL A 152 9.54 16.22 -15.54
CA VAL A 152 8.11 16.05 -15.17
C VAL A 152 7.20 16.79 -16.15
N LEU A 153 7.64 17.94 -16.66
CA LEU A 153 6.88 18.73 -17.63
C LEU A 153 6.83 17.98 -18.97
N PRO A 154 5.70 18.07 -19.69
CA PRO A 154 5.62 17.51 -21.02
C PRO A 154 6.51 18.27 -22.01
N PRO A 155 6.70 17.74 -23.23
CA PRO A 155 7.38 18.46 -24.30
C PRO A 155 6.78 19.85 -24.55
N HIS A 156 7.60 20.81 -24.98
CA HIS A 156 7.19 22.21 -25.16
C HIS A 156 6.07 22.41 -26.18
N ASP A 157 5.98 21.51 -27.15
CA ASP A 157 4.97 21.46 -28.22
C ASP A 157 3.67 20.75 -27.79
N HIS A 158 3.65 20.10 -26.62
CA HIS A 158 2.44 19.44 -26.13
C HIS A 158 1.37 20.46 -25.72
N GLU A 159 0.11 20.21 -26.13
CA GLU A 159 -1.06 21.07 -25.84
C GLU A 159 -1.24 21.47 -24.36
N ASN A 160 -0.78 20.63 -23.42
CA ASN A 160 -0.97 20.82 -21.99
C ASN A 160 0.29 21.39 -21.31
N TYR A 161 1.33 21.77 -22.05
CA TYR A 161 2.59 22.29 -21.49
C TYR A 161 2.38 23.54 -20.62
N GLY A 162 1.65 24.53 -21.13
CA GLY A 162 1.34 25.75 -20.38
C GLY A 162 0.50 25.47 -19.13
N LEU A 163 -0.43 24.51 -19.22
CA LEU A 163 -1.25 24.07 -18.09
C LEU A 163 -0.39 23.34 -17.03
N ALA A 164 0.54 22.49 -17.44
CA ALA A 164 1.46 21.78 -16.55
C ALA A 164 2.29 22.76 -15.72
N ILE A 165 2.90 23.76 -16.36
CA ILE A 165 3.65 24.84 -15.67
C ILE A 165 2.75 25.53 -14.64
N LYS A 166 1.52 25.88 -15.04
CA LYS A 166 0.58 26.57 -14.17
C LYS A 166 0.19 25.74 -12.95
N ILE A 167 -0.06 24.44 -13.14
CA ILE A 167 -0.37 23.51 -12.04
C ILE A 167 0.79 23.44 -11.05
N VAL A 168 2.03 23.27 -11.54
CA VAL A 168 3.22 23.23 -10.66
C VAL A 168 3.36 24.53 -9.89
N ALA A 169 3.18 25.68 -10.54
CA ALA A 169 3.23 26.99 -9.88
C ALA A 169 2.14 27.14 -8.79
N ILE A 170 0.91 26.67 -9.06
CA ILE A 170 -0.19 26.67 -8.09
C ILE A 170 0.16 25.81 -6.86
N ILE A 171 0.68 24.60 -7.07
CA ILE A 171 1.07 23.69 -5.98
C ILE A 171 2.14 24.35 -5.10
N ILE A 172 3.21 24.86 -5.71
CA ILE A 172 4.31 25.52 -5.00
C ILE A 172 3.82 26.73 -4.21
N LYS A 173 3.02 27.61 -4.83
CA LYS A 173 2.50 28.80 -4.15
C LYS A 173 1.61 28.44 -2.97
N THR A 174 0.76 27.42 -3.14
CA THR A 174 -0.15 26.98 -2.07
C THR A 174 0.65 26.44 -0.88
N ILE A 175 1.67 25.61 -1.12
CA ILE A 175 2.56 25.13 -0.06
C ILE A 175 3.28 26.29 0.62
N LYS A 176 3.93 27.17 -0.16
CA LYS A 176 4.68 28.33 0.37
C LYS A 176 3.82 29.32 1.15
N SER A 177 2.53 29.41 0.86
CA SER A 177 1.63 30.26 1.65
C SER A 177 1.50 29.84 3.12
N THR A 178 2.00 28.65 3.48
CA THR A 178 2.06 28.22 4.88
C THR A 178 3.33 28.67 5.61
N ASP A 179 4.39 29.07 4.91
CA ASP A 179 5.71 29.28 5.53
C ASP A 179 5.66 30.30 6.68
N ASP A 180 4.91 31.39 6.52
CA ASP A 180 4.76 32.48 7.51
C ASP A 180 3.62 32.27 8.53
N ILE A 181 2.90 31.15 8.47
CA ILE A 181 1.75 30.86 9.37
C ILE A 181 2.24 30.08 10.60
N SER A 182 1.84 30.52 11.81
CA SER A 182 2.16 29.78 13.04
C SER A 182 1.45 28.43 13.08
N VAL A 183 2.07 27.43 13.71
CA VAL A 183 1.44 26.12 13.97
C VAL A 183 0.22 26.26 14.90
N ASP A 184 0.17 27.31 15.72
CA ASP A 184 -0.97 27.62 16.59
C ASP A 184 -2.22 28.02 15.78
N ASP A 185 -2.05 28.52 14.56
CA ASP A 185 -3.14 28.79 13.61
C ASP A 185 -3.43 27.54 12.77
N GLY A 186 -3.76 26.45 13.47
CA GLY A 186 -3.96 25.14 12.88
C GLY A 186 -5.12 25.09 11.90
N ASP A 187 -6.18 25.87 12.12
CA ASP A 187 -7.36 25.91 11.25
C ASP A 187 -7.02 26.47 9.87
N THR A 188 -6.24 27.56 9.81
CA THR A 188 -5.78 28.11 8.52
C THR A 188 -4.86 27.13 7.78
N LEU A 189 -3.99 26.43 8.50
CA LEU A 189 -3.13 25.38 7.92
C LEU A 189 -3.95 24.20 7.37
N VAL A 190 -4.98 23.76 8.10
CA VAL A 190 -5.93 22.72 7.67
C VAL A 190 -6.67 23.15 6.40
N ASP A 191 -7.13 24.39 6.33
CA ASP A 191 -7.82 24.94 5.16
C ASP A 191 -6.92 24.98 3.92
N ILE A 192 -5.66 25.41 4.07
CA ILE A 192 -4.68 25.41 2.99
C ILE A 192 -4.37 23.97 2.53
N ALA A 193 -4.22 23.04 3.47
CA ALA A 193 -3.97 21.63 3.16
C ALA A 193 -5.14 20.99 2.39
N ASN A 194 -6.38 21.24 2.82
CA ASN A 194 -7.59 20.76 2.12
C ASN A 194 -7.76 21.42 0.75
N LYS A 195 -7.43 22.70 0.62
CA LYS A 195 -7.42 23.39 -0.66
C LYS A 195 -6.42 22.78 -1.65
N LEU A 196 -5.21 22.48 -1.20
CA LEU A 196 -4.22 21.77 -2.02
C LEU A 196 -4.73 20.36 -2.39
N ARG A 197 -5.36 19.65 -1.44
CA ARG A 197 -6.01 18.36 -1.71
C ARG A 197 -7.10 18.47 -2.78
N HIS A 198 -7.91 19.52 -2.77
CA HIS A 198 -8.92 19.76 -3.81
C HIS A 198 -8.32 20.02 -5.19
N ILE A 199 -7.20 20.76 -5.26
CA ILE A 199 -6.46 20.97 -6.50
C ILE A 199 -5.97 19.63 -7.06
N ILE A 200 -5.39 18.78 -6.21
CA ILE A 200 -4.90 17.46 -6.61
C ILE A 200 -6.04 16.53 -7.04
N ASP A 201 -7.15 16.47 -6.30
CA ASP A 201 -8.32 15.68 -6.68
C ASP A 201 -8.88 16.09 -8.04
N TYR A 202 -8.90 17.40 -8.32
CA TYR A 202 -9.35 17.91 -9.60
C TYR A 202 -8.48 17.41 -10.74
N ILE A 203 -7.16 17.55 -10.60
CA ILE A 203 -6.20 17.12 -11.60
C ILE A 203 -6.34 15.61 -11.86
N LEU A 204 -6.40 14.78 -10.81
CA LEU A 204 -6.53 13.32 -10.92
C LEU A 204 -7.79 12.86 -11.68
N ARG A 205 -8.87 13.65 -11.62
CA ARG A 205 -10.17 13.34 -12.24
C ARG A 205 -10.42 14.00 -13.58
N THR A 206 -9.59 14.96 -13.98
CA THR A 206 -9.66 15.58 -15.31
C THR A 206 -9.15 14.65 -16.40
N LYS A 207 -9.51 14.97 -17.65
CA LYS A 207 -9.04 14.24 -18.85
C LYS A 207 -7.71 14.78 -19.39
N TYR A 208 -7.04 15.67 -18.66
CA TYR A 208 -5.72 16.14 -19.05
C TYR A 208 -4.77 14.95 -19.18
N LYS A 209 -3.80 15.10 -20.08
CA LYS A 209 -2.75 14.13 -20.31
C LYS A 209 -1.43 14.86 -20.26
N PHE A 210 -0.54 14.33 -19.43
CA PHE A 210 0.80 14.88 -19.25
C PHE A 210 1.78 13.77 -19.58
N GLU A 211 2.50 13.93 -20.68
CA GLU A 211 3.63 13.07 -21.01
C GLU A 211 4.80 13.42 -20.09
N THR A 212 5.31 12.46 -19.32
CA THR A 212 6.48 12.69 -18.45
C THR A 212 7.70 11.98 -19.04
N LYS A 213 8.91 12.54 -18.87
CA LYS A 213 10.12 11.93 -19.44
C LYS A 213 10.51 10.62 -18.73
N PHE A 214 10.20 10.50 -17.44
CA PHE A 214 10.53 9.31 -16.65
C PHE A 214 9.51 8.18 -16.78
N TYR A 215 8.32 8.45 -17.34
CA TYR A 215 7.29 7.44 -17.57
C TYR A 215 6.54 7.74 -18.88
N SER A 216 7.21 7.51 -20.01
CA SER A 216 6.69 7.85 -21.35
C SER A 216 5.61 6.88 -21.86
N SER A 217 5.48 5.70 -21.25
CA SER A 217 4.49 4.68 -21.67
C SER A 217 3.06 4.95 -21.21
N ASP A 218 2.85 5.89 -20.28
CA ASP A 218 1.53 6.22 -19.73
C ASP A 218 1.47 7.70 -19.36
N ASN A 219 0.37 8.35 -19.72
CA ASN A 219 0.15 9.80 -19.54
C ASN A 219 -0.90 10.10 -18.46
N ASP A 220 -1.08 9.17 -17.52
CA ASP A 220 -1.93 9.36 -16.34
C ASP A 220 -1.45 10.54 -15.48
N ASN A 221 -2.42 11.34 -15.03
CA ASN A 221 -2.17 12.48 -14.14
C ASN A 221 -1.51 12.07 -12.81
N ALA A 222 -1.66 10.81 -12.38
CA ALA A 222 -0.96 10.28 -11.21
C ALA A 222 0.57 10.36 -11.36
N TRP A 223 1.12 10.04 -12.54
CA TRP A 223 2.56 10.07 -12.81
C TRP A 223 3.10 11.50 -12.76
N PHE A 224 2.39 12.42 -13.43
CA PHE A 224 2.74 13.83 -13.39
C PHE A 224 2.79 14.38 -11.96
N LEU A 225 1.74 14.15 -11.17
CA LEU A 225 1.67 14.64 -9.79
C LEU A 225 2.74 14.04 -8.89
N TRP A 226 3.01 12.75 -9.03
CA TRP A 226 4.13 12.10 -8.37
C TRP A 226 5.46 12.79 -8.69
N GLY A 227 5.75 13.00 -9.98
CA GLY A 227 6.97 13.67 -10.41
C GLY A 227 7.11 15.05 -9.78
N VAL A 228 6.01 15.80 -9.67
CA VAL A 228 6.00 17.10 -8.99
C VAL A 228 6.40 16.96 -7.52
N PHE A 229 5.78 16.05 -6.78
CA PHE A 229 6.11 15.86 -5.36
C PHE A 229 7.54 15.33 -5.14
N CYS A 230 8.06 14.43 -5.99
CA CYS A 230 9.45 13.95 -5.91
C CYS A 230 10.47 15.06 -6.17
N VAL A 231 10.19 15.97 -7.10
CA VAL A 231 11.08 17.11 -7.35
C VAL A 231 11.04 18.11 -6.19
N LEU A 232 9.88 18.29 -5.56
CA LEU A 232 9.72 19.18 -4.40
C LEU A 232 10.35 18.60 -3.13
N TYR A 233 10.15 17.30 -2.89
CA TYR A 233 10.53 16.62 -1.67
C TYR A 233 11.45 15.45 -1.97
N LYS A 234 12.63 15.46 -1.35
CA LYS A 234 13.54 14.30 -1.31
C LYS A 234 13.24 13.36 -0.13
N GLY A 235 12.13 13.57 0.57
CA GLY A 235 11.80 12.84 1.80
C GLY A 235 11.30 11.44 1.51
N ASP A 236 11.74 10.47 2.33
CA ASP A 236 11.40 9.06 2.20
C ASP A 236 9.89 8.82 2.18
N ILE A 237 9.12 9.62 2.92
CA ILE A 237 7.68 9.41 3.04
C ILE A 237 6.90 9.58 1.73
N PHE A 238 7.30 10.52 0.87
CA PHE A 238 6.67 10.67 -0.44
C PHE A 238 6.96 9.44 -1.28
N ASN A 239 8.20 8.96 -1.24
CA ASN A 239 8.61 7.74 -1.93
C ASN A 239 7.87 6.51 -1.43
N ASP A 240 7.72 6.37 -0.11
CA ASP A 240 6.97 5.27 0.51
C ASP A 240 5.51 5.27 0.08
N ALA A 241 4.84 6.43 0.13
CA ALA A 241 3.44 6.55 -0.25
C ALA A 241 3.19 6.08 -1.69
N PHE A 242 4.02 6.50 -2.63
CA PHE A 242 3.83 6.08 -4.02
C PHE A 242 4.33 4.68 -4.33
N TRP A 243 5.35 4.20 -3.62
CA TRP A 243 5.74 2.81 -3.71
C TRP A 243 4.53 1.93 -3.37
N LEU A 244 3.79 2.27 -2.29
CA LEU A 244 2.53 1.59 -1.94
C LEU A 244 1.44 1.77 -3.01
N TYR A 245 1.30 2.98 -3.58
CA TYR A 245 0.38 3.21 -4.70
C TYR A 245 0.67 2.28 -5.88
N ASN A 246 1.95 2.07 -6.22
CA ASN A 246 2.40 1.30 -7.37
C ASN A 246 2.67 -0.18 -7.14
N TYR A 247 2.55 -0.66 -5.91
CA TYR A 247 2.82 -2.05 -5.58
C TYR A 247 2.00 -2.99 -6.47
N GLU A 248 2.65 -3.75 -7.35
CA GLU A 248 1.98 -4.59 -8.37
C GLU A 248 0.94 -3.84 -9.24
N TYR A 249 1.25 -2.59 -9.62
CA TYR A 249 0.28 -1.71 -10.26
C TYR A 249 -0.36 -2.32 -11.52
N LYS A 250 -1.69 -2.34 -11.52
CA LYS A 250 -2.56 -2.62 -12.66
C LYS A 250 -3.61 -1.53 -12.72
N LYS A 251 -4.08 -1.14 -13.91
CA LYS A 251 -5.09 -0.08 -14.08
C LYS A 251 -6.33 -0.25 -13.19
N LYS A 252 -6.73 -1.49 -12.89
CA LYS A 252 -7.85 -1.82 -11.98
C LYS A 252 -7.63 -1.35 -10.52
N TYR A 253 -6.39 -1.21 -10.06
CA TYR A 253 -6.07 -0.79 -8.69
C TYR A 253 -6.06 0.73 -8.53
N ARG A 254 -5.91 1.49 -9.62
CA ARG A 254 -5.89 2.96 -9.63
C ARG A 254 -7.03 3.56 -8.80
N GLY A 255 -8.26 3.15 -9.08
CA GLY A 255 -9.45 3.67 -8.41
C GLY A 255 -9.49 3.35 -6.91
N LYS A 256 -9.01 2.17 -6.51
CA LYS A 256 -8.96 1.76 -5.10
C LYS A 256 -7.85 2.46 -4.31
N ARG A 257 -6.76 2.86 -4.98
CA ARG A 257 -5.55 3.40 -4.34
C ARG A 257 -5.38 4.91 -4.43
N VAL A 258 -6.26 5.61 -5.15
CA VAL A 258 -6.17 7.06 -5.37
C VAL A 258 -6.12 7.88 -4.07
N GLY A 259 -6.71 7.38 -2.98
CA GLY A 259 -6.66 8.06 -1.69
C GLY A 259 -5.26 8.21 -1.09
N ILE A 260 -4.30 7.38 -1.51
CA ILE A 260 -2.89 7.60 -1.17
C ILE A 260 -2.40 8.91 -1.79
N LEU A 261 -2.76 9.19 -3.05
CA LEU A 261 -2.40 10.45 -3.72
C LEU A 261 -3.09 11.66 -3.09
N TRP A 262 -4.32 11.50 -2.59
CA TRP A 262 -5.04 12.55 -1.84
C TRP A 262 -4.41 12.90 -0.48
N SER A 263 -3.54 12.04 0.05
CA SER A 263 -2.78 12.30 1.28
C SER A 263 -1.52 13.14 1.04
N LEU A 264 -0.90 13.09 -0.16
CA LEU A 264 0.35 13.81 -0.46
C LEU A 264 0.27 15.32 -0.23
N PRO A 265 -0.83 16.02 -0.57
CA PRO A 265 -1.05 17.41 -0.19
C PRO A 265 -0.92 17.68 1.30
N ILE A 266 -1.50 16.82 2.14
CA ILE A 266 -1.46 17.00 3.59
C ILE A 266 -0.05 16.71 4.11
N ILE A 267 0.62 15.69 3.58
CA ILE A 267 2.01 15.38 3.90
C ILE A 267 2.93 16.56 3.52
N SER A 268 2.65 17.25 2.42
CA SER A 268 3.43 18.43 1.99
C SER A 268 3.32 19.59 2.98
N ILE A 269 2.11 19.90 3.46
CA ILE A 269 1.93 20.93 4.50
C ILE A 269 2.57 20.50 5.82
N TYR A 270 2.38 19.24 6.23
CA TYR A 270 3.02 18.68 7.42
C TYR A 270 4.55 18.73 7.36
N SER A 271 5.16 18.53 6.18
CA SER A 271 6.61 18.63 6.01
C SER A 271 7.15 20.03 6.29
N HIS A 272 6.33 21.07 6.17
CA HIS A 272 6.67 22.46 6.50
C HIS A 272 6.29 22.85 7.93
N LYS A 273 5.34 22.12 8.55
CA LYS A 273 4.72 22.44 9.85
C LYS A 273 4.59 21.18 10.70
N CYS A 274 5.69 20.47 10.94
CA CYS A 274 5.66 19.14 11.58
C CYS A 274 4.99 19.14 12.96
N ASP A 275 5.15 20.21 13.74
CA ASP A 275 4.61 20.31 15.10
C ASP A 275 3.07 20.30 15.17
N ILE A 276 2.36 20.52 14.04
CA ILE A 276 0.89 20.52 14.01
C ILE A 276 0.30 19.12 14.25
N SER A 277 1.01 18.08 13.83
CA SER A 277 0.54 16.71 13.94
C SER A 277 1.36 15.99 14.98
N LYS A 278 0.75 15.82 16.16
CA LYS A 278 1.31 14.95 17.18
C LYS A 278 1.07 13.50 16.73
N GLY A 279 2.12 12.69 16.78
CA GLY A 279 2.09 11.28 16.41
C GLY A 279 1.14 10.46 17.29
N TRP A 280 1.53 9.23 17.64
CA TRP A 280 0.74 8.41 18.53
C TRP A 280 0.68 9.02 19.93
N ASN A 281 -0.52 9.26 20.44
CA ASN A 281 -0.69 9.73 21.82
C ASN A 281 -0.42 8.60 22.83
N ALA A 282 -0.37 8.92 24.11
CA ALA A 282 -0.05 7.94 25.15
C ALA A 282 -1.03 6.76 25.20
N LYS A 283 -2.34 7.00 25.00
CA LYS A 283 -3.35 5.93 25.02
C LYS A 283 -3.21 5.02 23.80
N GLU A 284 -3.04 5.60 22.62
CA GLU A 284 -2.83 4.87 21.37
C GLU A 284 -1.54 4.03 21.44
N SER A 285 -0.47 4.62 21.96
CA SER A 285 0.83 3.95 22.13
C SER A 285 0.74 2.75 23.08
N VAL A 286 -0.03 2.87 24.17
CA VAL A 286 -0.27 1.74 25.10
C VAL A 286 -1.02 0.60 24.41
N VAL A 287 -2.02 0.89 23.58
CA VAL A 287 -2.74 -0.14 22.82
C VAL A 287 -1.80 -0.84 21.83
N ILE A 288 -1.01 -0.08 21.07
CA ILE A 288 -0.04 -0.62 20.11
C ILE A 288 0.98 -1.52 20.82
N ALA A 289 1.57 -1.02 21.91
CA ALA A 289 2.55 -1.78 22.70
C ALA A 289 1.94 -3.04 23.31
N LYS A 290 0.68 -3.00 23.75
CA LYS A 290 0.04 -4.19 24.31
C LYS A 290 -0.21 -5.25 23.26
N ILE A 291 -0.63 -4.87 22.05
CA ILE A 291 -0.77 -5.80 20.92
C ILE A 291 0.58 -6.39 20.55
N GLU A 292 1.64 -5.59 20.53
CA GLU A 292 3.00 -6.06 20.28
C GLU A 292 3.41 -7.15 21.27
N GLU A 293 3.20 -6.91 22.58
CA GLU A 293 3.51 -7.83 23.68
C GLU A 293 2.77 -9.17 23.57
N ILE A 294 1.46 -9.16 23.26
CA ILE A 294 0.63 -10.37 23.28
C ILE A 294 0.54 -11.08 21.92
N SER A 295 1.16 -10.52 20.88
CA SER A 295 0.98 -10.94 19.48
C SER A 295 1.18 -12.43 19.23
N ILE A 296 2.26 -13.00 19.78
CA ILE A 296 2.60 -14.42 19.61
C ILE A 296 1.64 -15.34 20.36
N HIS A 297 1.26 -14.96 21.60
CA HIS A 297 0.28 -15.72 22.36
C HIS A 297 -1.07 -15.75 21.64
N LEU A 298 -1.53 -14.57 21.18
CA LEU A 298 -2.78 -14.41 20.45
C LEU A 298 -2.78 -15.22 19.15
N TYR A 299 -1.69 -15.20 18.39
CA TYR A 299 -1.53 -16.02 17.20
C TYR A 299 -1.69 -17.52 17.49
N ASN A 300 -1.03 -18.03 18.54
CA ASN A 300 -1.10 -19.45 18.88
C ASN A 300 -2.50 -19.88 19.34
N GLU A 301 -3.24 -19.01 20.02
CA GLU A 301 -4.64 -19.25 20.38
C GLU A 301 -5.54 -19.29 19.13
N LEU A 302 -5.44 -18.27 18.28
CA LEU A 302 -6.22 -18.18 17.05
C LEU A 302 -5.93 -19.33 16.09
N ARG A 303 -4.65 -19.71 15.94
CA ARG A 303 -4.24 -20.87 15.15
C ARG A 303 -4.93 -22.15 15.62
N ARG A 304 -4.91 -22.43 16.93
CA ARG A 304 -5.60 -23.61 17.50
C ARG A 304 -7.10 -23.59 17.22
N LYS A 305 -7.72 -22.42 17.35
CA LYS A 305 -9.15 -22.24 17.05
C LYS A 305 -9.46 -22.47 15.57
N ILE A 306 -8.67 -21.91 14.65
CA ILE A 306 -8.84 -22.05 13.20
C ILE A 306 -8.71 -23.51 12.75
N ILE A 307 -7.71 -24.24 13.29
CA ILE A 307 -7.53 -25.67 13.01
C ILE A 307 -8.78 -26.47 13.44
N LYS A 308 -9.29 -26.21 14.65
CA LYS A 308 -10.49 -26.88 15.16
C LYS A 308 -11.74 -26.58 14.33
N GLU A 309 -11.86 -25.37 13.79
CA GLU A 309 -12.98 -24.95 12.94
C GLU A 309 -12.88 -25.48 11.50
N ASN A 310 -11.70 -25.97 11.06
CA ASN A 310 -11.45 -26.39 9.67
C ASN A 310 -10.70 -27.74 9.59
N PRO A 311 -11.18 -28.82 10.25
CA PRO A 311 -10.45 -30.10 10.32
C PRO A 311 -10.15 -30.68 8.93
N ASP A 312 -11.10 -30.59 7.99
CA ASP A 312 -11.00 -31.11 6.61
C ASP A 312 -9.82 -30.55 5.80
N LYS A 313 -9.34 -29.34 6.13
CA LYS A 313 -8.18 -28.73 5.47
C LYS A 313 -6.85 -29.23 6.03
N PHE A 314 -6.83 -29.70 7.28
CA PHE A 314 -5.62 -30.08 7.99
C PHE A 314 -5.46 -31.61 8.18
N GLU A 315 -6.55 -32.38 8.05
CA GLU A 315 -6.52 -33.85 8.17
C GLU A 315 -5.99 -34.56 6.90
N LYS A 316 -6.01 -33.92 5.73
CA LYS A 316 -5.56 -34.53 4.46
C LYS A 316 -4.06 -34.84 4.38
N ASN A 317 -3.24 -34.31 5.29
CA ASN A 317 -1.82 -34.67 5.37
C ASN A 317 -1.55 -35.85 6.30
N ALA A 318 -2.51 -36.26 7.14
CA ALA A 318 -2.38 -37.42 8.01
C ALA A 318 -2.76 -38.73 7.27
N THR A 319 -3.81 -38.71 6.45
CA THR A 319 -4.35 -39.92 5.80
C THR A 319 -3.56 -40.40 4.57
N ILE A 320 -2.67 -39.58 4.00
CA ILE A 320 -1.77 -40.01 2.91
C ILE A 320 -0.56 -40.77 3.48
N LYS A 321 -0.13 -40.48 4.71
CA LYS A 321 0.96 -41.21 5.37
C LYS A 321 0.57 -42.60 5.87
N GLU A 322 -0.72 -42.88 6.03
CA GLU A 322 -1.21 -44.17 6.56
C GLU A 322 -1.77 -45.13 5.49
N ARG A 323 -1.62 -44.82 4.19
CA ARG A 323 -2.17 -45.67 3.10
C ARG A 323 -1.16 -46.12 2.02
N THR A 324 0.13 -46.13 2.33
CA THR A 324 1.12 -46.84 1.52
C THR A 324 1.96 -47.80 2.36
N ASP A 325 1.27 -48.69 3.08
CA ASP A 325 1.80 -50.03 3.32
C ASP A 325 1.78 -50.78 1.98
N ASP A 326 2.74 -50.48 1.10
CA ASP A 326 2.99 -51.29 -0.09
C ASP A 326 4.46 -51.74 -0.10
N LYS A 327 4.60 -53.04 0.16
CA LYS A 327 5.77 -53.95 0.28
C LYS A 327 6.92 -53.84 -0.75
N TYR A 328 7.29 -52.67 -1.27
CA TYR A 328 8.34 -52.53 -2.30
C TYR A 328 9.35 -51.39 -2.09
N GLU A 329 9.51 -50.84 -0.89
CA GLU A 329 10.54 -49.82 -0.63
C GLU A 329 11.98 -50.36 -0.45
N GLY A 330 12.16 -51.63 -0.10
CA GLY A 330 13.50 -52.21 0.13
C GLY A 330 14.37 -52.30 -1.15
N LEU A 331 13.77 -52.67 -2.28
CA LEU A 331 14.49 -52.78 -3.57
C LEU A 331 14.91 -51.43 -4.13
N LYS A 332 14.11 -50.38 -3.88
CA LYS A 332 14.42 -49.01 -4.32
C LYS A 332 15.55 -48.38 -3.50
N TYR A 333 15.64 -48.73 -2.22
CA TYR A 333 16.72 -48.31 -1.32
C TYR A 333 18.07 -48.96 -1.65
N ILE A 334 18.06 -50.21 -2.15
CA ILE A 334 19.27 -50.91 -2.61
C ILE A 334 19.74 -50.37 -3.96
N LEU A 335 18.82 -50.04 -4.87
CA LEU A 335 19.16 -49.44 -6.18
C LEU A 335 19.70 -48.00 -6.09
N SER A 336 19.35 -47.25 -5.05
CA SER A 336 19.84 -45.88 -4.82
C SER A 336 21.17 -45.81 -4.05
N TYR A 337 21.64 -46.94 -3.49
CA TYR A 337 22.92 -47.02 -2.81
C TYR A 337 23.99 -47.65 -3.71
N VAL A 338 24.40 -46.92 -4.75
CA VAL A 338 25.70 -47.17 -5.38
C VAL A 338 26.72 -46.30 -4.64
N PRO A 339 27.64 -46.89 -3.84
CA PRO A 339 28.67 -46.11 -3.17
C PRO A 339 29.62 -45.51 -4.22
N VAL A 340 29.74 -44.18 -4.22
CA VAL A 340 30.71 -43.47 -5.06
C VAL A 340 32.09 -43.64 -4.46
N ILE A 341 32.94 -44.44 -5.12
CA ILE A 341 34.37 -44.49 -4.85
C ILE A 341 34.99 -43.26 -5.50
N SER A 342 35.57 -42.38 -4.68
CA SER A 342 36.32 -41.22 -5.13
C SER A 342 37.67 -41.62 -5.71
N SER A 343 37.82 -41.53 -7.03
CA SER A 343 39.13 -41.46 -7.67
C SER A 343 39.06 -40.86 -9.08
N SER A 344 39.46 -39.58 -9.15
CA SER A 344 40.25 -38.90 -10.19
C SER A 344 39.94 -39.02 -11.69
N ASN A 345 39.90 -37.83 -12.31
CA ASN A 345 40.23 -37.44 -13.70
C ASN A 345 39.19 -37.62 -14.83
N GLY A 346 38.89 -36.50 -15.51
CA GLY A 346 38.60 -36.49 -16.95
C GLY A 346 37.45 -35.60 -17.45
N CYS A 347 37.81 -34.47 -18.06
CA CYS A 347 37.21 -33.77 -19.22
C CYS A 347 35.70 -33.84 -19.56
N GLY A 348 35.12 -32.66 -19.88
CA GLY A 348 34.31 -32.48 -21.09
C GLY A 348 32.89 -31.91 -20.95
N SER A 349 32.76 -30.59 -21.15
CA SER A 349 31.68 -29.83 -21.86
C SER A 349 30.24 -30.36 -21.97
N GLY A 350 29.25 -29.50 -21.66
CA GLY A 350 27.94 -29.54 -22.33
C GLY A 350 26.75 -28.85 -21.62
N ASN A 351 26.40 -27.66 -22.12
CA ASN A 351 25.06 -27.05 -22.21
C ASN A 351 24.35 -26.43 -20.99
N GLU A 352 24.29 -25.11 -21.04
CA GLU A 352 23.14 -24.26 -20.72
C GLU A 352 21.80 -24.98 -20.95
N THR A 353 20.94 -24.97 -19.92
CA THR A 353 19.50 -24.65 -19.95
C THR A 353 18.88 -25.27 -18.68
N ILE A 354 18.47 -24.43 -17.73
CA ILE A 354 17.26 -24.51 -16.87
C ILE A 354 17.36 -23.34 -15.88
N THR A 355 17.25 -22.14 -16.45
CA THR A 355 16.76 -20.96 -15.75
C THR A 355 15.23 -21.08 -15.75
N LYS A 356 14.64 -21.52 -14.62
CA LYS A 356 13.26 -21.22 -14.15
C LYS A 356 12.84 -22.26 -13.11
N PHE A 357 13.03 -21.93 -11.84
CA PHE A 357 12.09 -22.26 -10.77
C PHE A 357 12.37 -21.29 -9.61
N LYS A 358 11.80 -20.09 -9.70
CA LYS A 358 11.57 -19.22 -8.54
C LYS A 358 10.20 -19.61 -7.98
N GLU A 359 10.20 -20.50 -7.00
CA GLU A 359 9.16 -20.61 -5.97
C GLU A 359 9.90 -20.56 -4.63
N GLU A 360 10.38 -19.36 -4.26
CA GLU A 360 10.80 -19.11 -2.89
C GLU A 360 9.56 -18.76 -2.08
N ILE A 361 9.02 -19.77 -1.40
CA ILE A 361 8.01 -19.60 -0.36
C ILE A 361 8.63 -18.74 0.74
N ARG A 362 8.10 -17.54 0.99
CA ARG A 362 8.48 -16.70 2.14
C ARG A 362 8.24 -17.51 3.42
N HIS A 363 9.30 -17.79 4.17
CA HIS A 363 9.20 -18.53 5.42
C HIS A 363 8.57 -17.67 6.52
N ILE A 364 7.50 -18.17 7.13
CA ILE A 364 6.91 -17.59 8.35
C ILE A 364 7.88 -17.84 9.50
N SER A 365 8.34 -16.78 10.16
CA SER A 365 9.11 -16.87 11.41
C SER A 365 8.23 -16.50 12.60
N TYR A 366 8.32 -17.30 13.68
CA TYR A 366 7.53 -17.17 14.90
C TYR A 366 8.03 -16.09 15.84
#